data_AF-A0A928RSX2-F1
#
_entry.id   AF-A0A928RSX2-F1
#
_cell.length_a   1.000
_cell.length_b   1.000
_cell.length_c   1.000
_cell.angle_alpha   90.00
_cell.angle_beta   90.00
_cell.angle_gamma   90.00
#
_symmetry.space_group_name_H-M   'P 1'
#
loop_
_entity.id
_entity.type
_entity.pdbx_description
1 polymer ?
#
loop_
_entity_poly.entity_id
_entity_poly.type
_entity_poly.pdbx_seq_one_letter_code
_entity_poly.pdbx_strand_id
1 'polypeptide(L)'
;MDDSTRTCPLFLAGTQFFYPFAHTENMPAVYTHHLLANRVFYALSNELQQTVCKLPRAYYFGAQGADFAFFYRPLRGKSNNFGSFLHRKGGYTAFSVLKELAFYDPFARSYALGFITHYAADTLFHPDVYALSKNSLLRHSRIENAVDRLLHEKYPHADGGFFRIKLTKPERNDLFAIYAVIAAKSGYPTLLKPSFLRAINLFNAYTPLSFSIFSENPSFKESSPFSLEKADKLLAQAEELSKALIAEFIDCAKTGKPLSQELFGKNYLTGK
;
A
#
# COMPACT_ATOMS: atom_id res chain seq x y z
N MET A 1 17.52 -24.76 24.90
CA MET A 1 17.44 -23.47 24.19
C MET A 1 16.75 -23.80 22.88
N ASP A 2 15.46 -23.50 22.80
CA ASP A 2 14.58 -23.95 21.73
C ASP A 2 14.64 -22.94 20.56
N ASP A 3 15.24 -23.39 19.47
CA ASP A 3 15.34 -22.71 18.18
C ASP A 3 14.07 -23.02 17.36
N SER A 4 12.97 -22.38 17.74
CA SER A 4 11.76 -22.37 16.92
C SER A 4 11.89 -21.25 15.88
N THR A 5 12.30 -21.64 14.68
CA THR A 5 12.20 -20.84 13.46
C THR A 5 10.82 -20.21 13.35
N ARG A 6 10.74 -18.89 13.60
CA ARG A 6 9.53 -18.08 13.60
C ARG A 6 9.01 -17.91 12.18
N THR A 7 8.24 -18.87 11.69
CA THR A 7 7.53 -18.73 10.42
C THR A 7 6.20 -18.02 10.65
N CYS A 8 6.06 -16.81 10.08
CA CYS A 8 4.80 -16.08 10.04
C CYS A 8 3.81 -16.86 9.13
N PRO A 9 2.55 -17.11 9.56
CA PRO A 9 1.66 -18.09 8.93
C PRO A 9 1.13 -17.76 7.51
N LEU A 10 1.65 -16.73 6.83
CA LEU A 10 1.22 -16.35 5.47
C LEU A 10 2.08 -16.92 4.35
N PHE A 11 3.13 -17.69 4.66
CA PHE A 11 4.02 -18.29 3.66
C PHE A 11 3.48 -19.59 3.02
N LEU A 12 2.19 -19.92 3.15
CA LEU A 12 1.65 -21.17 2.61
C LEU A 12 0.32 -21.00 1.84
N ALA A 13 0.40 -21.45 0.58
CA ALA A 13 -0.64 -22.01 -0.28
C ALA A 13 -1.29 -21.09 -1.33
N GLY A 14 -1.04 -21.46 -2.59
CA GLY A 14 -1.63 -20.88 -3.78
C GLY A 14 -3.02 -21.39 -4.14
N THR A 15 -3.58 -20.83 -5.22
CA THR A 15 -4.48 -21.48 -6.19
C THR A 15 -4.76 -20.50 -7.33
N GLN A 16 -4.73 -21.04 -8.54
CA GLN A 16 -4.81 -20.41 -9.86
C GLN A 16 -6.27 -20.35 -10.33
N PHE A 17 -6.70 -19.29 -11.04
CA PHE A 17 -7.80 -19.28 -12.02
C PHE A 17 -7.89 -17.91 -12.73
N PHE A 18 -8.20 -17.95 -14.03
CA PHE A 18 -8.28 -16.89 -15.04
C PHE A 18 -9.62 -16.12 -15.02
N TYR A 19 -9.65 -14.87 -15.55
CA TYR A 19 -10.62 -14.29 -16.51
C TYR A 19 -10.56 -12.74 -16.53
N PRO A 20 -11.08 -12.06 -17.59
CA PRO A 20 -10.55 -10.81 -18.11
C PRO A 20 -11.46 -9.63 -17.76
N PHE A 21 -10.86 -8.50 -17.38
CA PHE A 21 -11.33 -7.12 -17.57
C PHE A 21 -10.63 -6.26 -16.51
N ALA A 22 -9.61 -5.48 -16.89
CA ALA A 22 -9.33 -4.20 -16.24
C ALA A 22 -8.40 -3.36 -17.11
N HIS A 23 -8.99 -2.59 -18.03
CA HIS A 23 -8.39 -1.31 -18.41
C HIS A 23 -9.11 -0.25 -17.58
N THR A 24 -8.51 0.14 -16.44
CA THR A 24 -8.96 1.30 -15.66
C THR A 24 -7.78 2.17 -15.29
N GLU A 25 -7.92 3.46 -15.55
CA GLU A 25 -6.88 4.48 -15.73
C GLU A 25 -6.12 4.93 -14.47
N ASN A 26 -6.05 4.12 -13.41
CA ASN A 26 -5.18 4.33 -12.24
C ASN A 26 -4.79 2.93 -11.74
N MET A 27 -3.61 2.45 -12.12
CA MET A 27 -3.21 1.05 -11.93
C MET A 27 -2.07 0.99 -10.91
N PRO A 28 -2.35 0.76 -9.62
CA PRO A 28 -1.29 0.70 -8.62
C PRO A 28 -0.33 -0.46 -8.91
N ALA A 29 0.97 -0.19 -8.79
CA ALA A 29 1.99 -1.23 -8.65
C ALA A 29 1.79 -1.94 -7.31
N VAL A 30 2.04 -3.24 -7.26
CA VAL A 30 1.71 -4.07 -6.08
C VAL A 30 2.95 -4.73 -5.52
N TYR A 31 3.88 -5.12 -6.40
CA TYR A 31 5.05 -5.90 -6.01
C TYR A 31 6.06 -5.05 -5.24
N THR A 32 6.37 -3.84 -5.70
CA THR A 32 7.33 -2.92 -5.06
C THR A 32 6.96 -2.65 -3.61
N HIS A 33 5.68 -2.35 -3.34
CA HIS A 33 5.23 -2.10 -1.98
C HIS A 33 5.30 -3.34 -1.09
N HIS A 34 4.97 -4.52 -1.64
CA HIS A 34 5.07 -5.77 -0.89
C HIS A 34 6.52 -6.12 -0.57
N LEU A 35 7.43 -6.01 -1.53
CA LEU A 35 8.87 -6.22 -1.35
C LEU A 35 9.41 -5.31 -0.25
N LEU A 36 9.07 -4.02 -0.29
CA LEU A 36 9.45 -3.07 0.76
C LEU A 36 8.88 -3.48 2.13
N ALA A 37 7.59 -3.81 2.20
CA ALA A 37 6.95 -4.22 3.44
C ALA A 37 7.59 -5.47 4.05
N ASN A 38 8.02 -6.44 3.23
CA ASN A 38 8.77 -7.61 3.69
C ASN A 38 10.13 -7.22 4.27
N ARG A 39 10.90 -6.36 3.59
CA ARG A 39 12.20 -5.90 4.10
C ARG A 39 12.05 -5.17 5.43
N VAL A 40 11.08 -4.25 5.50
CA VAL A 40 10.79 -3.49 6.72
C VAL A 40 10.34 -4.40 7.85
N PHE A 41 9.51 -5.43 7.58
CA PHE A 41 9.07 -6.39 8.59
C PHE A 41 10.25 -7.02 9.35
N TYR A 42 11.29 -7.46 8.63
CA TYR A 42 12.48 -8.04 9.26
C TYR A 42 13.33 -7.02 10.03
N ALA A 43 13.20 -5.73 9.72
CA ALA A 43 13.85 -4.63 10.44
C ALA A 43 13.05 -4.12 11.66
N LEU A 44 11.78 -4.53 11.82
CA LEU A 44 10.97 -4.13 12.96
C LEU A 44 11.49 -4.72 14.28
N SER A 45 11.17 -4.05 15.40
CA SER A 45 11.40 -4.62 16.74
C SER A 45 10.60 -5.90 16.95
N ASN A 46 11.05 -6.77 17.86
CA ASN A 46 10.36 -8.03 18.18
C ASN A 46 8.87 -7.82 18.55
N GLU A 47 8.55 -6.75 19.29
CA GLU A 47 7.17 -6.41 19.68
C GLU A 47 6.29 -6.11 18.45
N LEU A 48 6.81 -5.32 17.52
CA LEU A 48 6.09 -4.94 16.30
C LEU A 48 5.98 -6.13 15.33
N GLN A 49 7.03 -6.96 15.21
CA GLN A 49 6.96 -8.21 14.44
C GLN A 49 5.87 -9.13 14.99
N GLN A 50 5.77 -9.30 16.31
CA GLN A 50 4.70 -10.11 16.93
C GLN A 50 3.31 -9.53 16.65
N THR A 51 3.16 -8.21 16.66
CA THR A 51 1.90 -7.55 16.27
C THR A 51 1.54 -7.90 14.83
N VAL A 52 2.49 -7.78 13.90
CA VAL A 52 2.29 -8.11 12.49
C VAL A 52 1.97 -9.60 12.32
N CYS A 53 2.70 -10.51 12.97
CA CYS A 53 2.45 -11.95 12.90
C CYS A 53 1.05 -12.37 13.38
N LYS A 54 0.44 -11.62 14.31
CA LYS A 54 -0.94 -11.86 14.77
C LYS A 54 -1.97 -11.40 13.74
N LEU A 55 -1.72 -10.30 13.04
CA LEU A 55 -2.62 -9.70 12.04
C LEU A 55 -1.91 -9.40 10.72
N PRO A 56 -1.36 -10.41 10.05
CA PRO A 56 -0.44 -10.18 8.94
C PRO A 56 -1.19 -9.76 7.66
N ARG A 57 -2.46 -10.15 7.51
CA ARG A 57 -3.32 -9.63 6.42
C ARG A 57 -3.52 -8.13 6.53
N ALA A 58 -3.65 -7.60 7.75
CA ALA A 58 -3.78 -6.17 7.99
C ALA A 58 -2.51 -5.42 7.58
N TYR A 59 -1.34 -5.94 7.96
CA TYR A 59 -0.04 -5.37 7.57
C TYR A 59 0.15 -5.35 6.05
N TYR A 60 0.04 -6.50 5.39
CA TYR A 60 0.28 -6.56 3.95
C TYR A 60 -0.79 -5.86 3.12
N PHE A 61 -2.06 -5.84 3.58
CA PHE A 61 -3.09 -5.01 2.92
C PHE A 61 -2.81 -3.52 3.17
N GLY A 62 -2.33 -3.17 4.36
CA GLY A 62 -1.83 -1.83 4.69
C GLY A 62 -0.64 -1.42 3.82
N ALA A 63 0.23 -2.35 3.43
CA ALA A 63 1.31 -2.09 2.49
C ALA A 63 0.82 -1.73 1.08
N GLN A 64 -0.46 -1.88 0.77
CA GLN A 64 -1.09 -1.33 -0.44
C GLN A 64 -1.72 0.05 -0.21
N GLY A 65 -1.55 0.58 1.00
CA GLY A 65 -2.05 1.86 1.44
C GLY A 65 -3.55 2.07 1.23
N ALA A 66 -3.85 3.23 0.67
CA ALA A 66 -5.21 3.66 0.34
C ALA A 66 -5.58 3.38 -1.12
N ASP A 67 -4.80 2.59 -1.86
CA ASP A 67 -5.01 2.42 -3.30
C ASP A 67 -6.32 1.74 -3.66
N PHE A 68 -6.81 0.85 -2.81
CA PHE A 68 -8.14 0.27 -2.97
C PHE A 68 -9.24 1.35 -3.03
N ALA A 69 -9.02 2.54 -2.45
CA ALA A 69 -9.96 3.65 -2.49
C ALA A 69 -10.05 4.32 -3.88
N PHE A 70 -9.11 4.07 -4.80
CA PHE A 70 -9.28 4.45 -6.21
C PHE A 70 -10.45 3.70 -6.87
N PHE A 71 -10.78 2.51 -6.39
CA PHE A 71 -11.92 1.70 -6.83
C PHE A 71 -13.25 2.10 -6.17
N TYR A 72 -13.23 3.06 -5.24
CA TYR A 72 -14.43 3.53 -4.56
C TYR A 72 -15.33 4.36 -5.49
N ARG A 73 -16.57 3.88 -5.67
CA ARG A 73 -17.62 4.50 -6.48
C ARG A 73 -18.94 4.48 -5.69
N PRO A 74 -19.29 5.55 -4.94
CA PRO A 74 -20.53 5.60 -4.16
C PRO A 74 -21.77 5.77 -5.04
N LEU A 75 -21.65 6.55 -6.12
CA LEU A 75 -22.73 6.87 -7.07
C LEU A 75 -22.23 6.66 -8.51
N ARG A 76 -23.16 6.49 -9.46
CA ARG A 76 -22.84 6.51 -10.90
C ARG A 76 -22.55 7.96 -11.33
N GLY A 77 -21.28 8.32 -11.54
CA GLY A 77 -20.89 9.65 -12.04
C GLY A 77 -19.47 10.10 -11.65
N LYS A 78 -19.08 11.30 -12.13
CA LYS A 78 -17.80 11.97 -11.81
C LYS A 78 -17.85 12.59 -10.41
N SER A 79 -17.74 11.76 -9.37
CA SER A 79 -17.45 12.25 -8.01
C SER A 79 -15.93 12.42 -7.83
N ASN A 80 -15.52 13.34 -6.94
CA ASN A 80 -14.13 13.39 -6.47
C ASN A 80 -13.78 12.01 -5.91
N ASN A 81 -12.82 11.32 -6.51
CA ASN A 81 -12.46 9.98 -6.10
C ASN A 81 -11.79 10.00 -4.72
N PHE A 82 -12.22 9.08 -3.85
CA PHE A 82 -11.73 9.01 -2.48
C PHE A 82 -10.22 8.68 -2.41
N GLY A 83 -9.72 7.77 -3.25
CA GLY A 83 -8.28 7.51 -3.40
C GLY A 83 -7.51 8.79 -3.75
N SER A 84 -7.95 9.53 -4.78
CA SER A 84 -7.32 10.81 -5.15
C SER A 84 -7.35 11.85 -4.03
N PHE A 85 -8.42 11.88 -3.24
CA PHE A 85 -8.54 12.76 -2.08
C PHE A 85 -7.51 12.40 -1.00
N LEU A 86 -7.39 11.12 -0.66
CA LEU A 86 -6.47 10.64 0.37
C LEU A 86 -5.01 10.95 0.01
N HIS A 87 -4.59 10.68 -1.22
CA HIS A 87 -3.20 10.89 -1.65
C HIS A 87 -2.81 12.36 -1.86
N ARG A 88 -3.78 13.28 -2.02
CA ARG A 88 -3.51 14.73 -2.15
C ARG A 88 -3.55 15.49 -0.84
N LYS A 89 -4.55 15.20 -0.01
CA LYS A 89 -4.92 16.03 1.15
C LYS A 89 -5.26 15.23 2.40
N GLY A 90 -5.58 13.94 2.26
CA GLY A 90 -6.05 13.11 3.37
C GLY A 90 -4.97 12.35 4.12
N GLY A 91 -3.72 12.29 3.62
CA GLY A 91 -2.63 11.49 4.20
C GLY A 91 -2.39 11.77 5.69
N TYR A 92 -2.17 13.04 6.04
CA TYR A 92 -1.94 13.42 7.44
C TYR A 92 -3.11 13.06 8.36
N THR A 93 -4.35 13.32 7.93
CA THR A 93 -5.55 12.96 8.71
C THR A 93 -5.70 11.45 8.85
N ALA A 94 -5.39 10.69 7.79
CA ALA A 94 -5.42 9.24 7.81
C ALA A 94 -4.44 8.69 8.85
N PHE A 95 -3.18 9.13 8.82
CA PHE A 95 -2.17 8.71 9.80
C PHE A 95 -2.49 9.20 11.21
N SER A 96 -3.06 10.40 11.37
CA SER A 96 -3.49 10.90 12.68
C SER A 96 -4.58 10.02 13.29
N VAL A 97 -5.59 9.63 12.52
CA VAL A 97 -6.64 8.70 12.96
C VAL A 97 -6.04 7.33 13.30
N LEU A 98 -5.17 6.80 12.43
CA LEU A 98 -4.50 5.53 12.67
C LEU A 98 -3.64 5.55 13.92
N LYS A 99 -2.92 6.65 14.21
CA LYS A 99 -2.11 6.81 15.42
C LYS A 99 -2.97 6.72 16.68
N GLU A 100 -4.12 7.41 16.70
CA GLU A 100 -5.06 7.33 17.84
C GLU A 100 -5.56 5.90 18.07
N LEU A 101 -5.88 5.18 16.99
CA LEU A 101 -6.43 3.83 17.09
C LEU A 101 -5.36 2.77 17.38
N ALA A 102 -4.14 2.94 16.85
CA ALA A 102 -3.06 1.96 16.93
C ALA A 102 -2.63 1.66 18.37
N PHE A 103 -2.89 2.54 19.34
CA PHE A 103 -2.62 2.23 20.74
C PHE A 103 -3.54 1.11 21.29
N TYR A 104 -4.82 1.11 20.91
CA TYR A 104 -5.85 0.22 21.47
C TYR A 104 -6.24 -0.93 20.55
N ASP A 105 -6.10 -0.75 19.23
CA ASP A 105 -6.54 -1.70 18.22
C ASP A 105 -5.34 -2.33 17.50
N PRO A 106 -5.05 -3.62 17.73
CA PRO A 106 -4.01 -4.35 17.02
C PRO A 106 -4.20 -4.38 15.50
N PHE A 107 -5.44 -4.35 15.00
CA PHE A 107 -5.72 -4.29 13.56
C PHE A 107 -5.29 -2.95 12.99
N ALA A 108 -5.73 -1.84 13.59
CA ALA A 108 -5.28 -0.50 13.21
C ALA A 108 -3.76 -0.36 13.28
N ARG A 109 -3.12 -0.90 14.34
CA ARG A 109 -1.65 -0.89 14.48
C ARG A 109 -0.96 -1.64 13.34
N SER A 110 -1.37 -2.88 13.08
CA SER A 110 -0.77 -3.71 12.02
C SER A 110 -0.99 -3.08 10.64
N TYR A 111 -2.20 -2.59 10.36
CA TYR A 111 -2.52 -1.88 9.12
C TYR A 111 -1.70 -0.59 8.95
N ALA A 112 -1.55 0.21 10.01
CA ALA A 112 -0.77 1.45 9.98
C ALA A 112 0.71 1.20 9.68
N LEU A 113 1.32 0.18 10.30
CA LEU A 113 2.71 -0.20 10.00
C LEU A 113 2.89 -0.53 8.52
N GLY A 114 1.94 -1.26 7.93
CA GLY A 114 1.93 -1.53 6.50
C GLY A 114 1.80 -0.25 5.68
N PHE A 115 0.83 0.60 6.01
CA PHE A 115 0.54 1.85 5.28
C PHE A 115 1.72 2.83 5.33
N ILE A 116 2.50 2.84 6.41
CA ILE A 116 3.72 3.65 6.46
C ILE A 116 4.74 3.20 5.41
N THR A 117 4.85 1.90 5.11
CA THR A 117 5.78 1.41 4.08
C THR A 117 5.34 1.82 2.68
N HIS A 118 4.04 1.71 2.37
CA HIS A 118 3.47 2.25 1.14
C HIS A 118 3.75 3.75 1.02
N TYR A 119 3.48 4.50 2.08
CA TYR A 119 3.66 5.94 2.09
C TYR A 119 5.13 6.36 1.88
N ALA A 120 6.07 5.65 2.48
CA ALA A 120 7.50 5.88 2.26
C ALA A 120 7.92 5.61 0.80
N ALA A 121 7.40 4.54 0.18
CA ALA A 121 7.63 4.25 -1.23
C ALA A 121 7.08 5.37 -2.13
N ASP A 122 5.80 5.71 -1.99
CA ASP A 122 5.16 6.76 -2.79
C ASP A 122 5.89 8.10 -2.69
N THR A 123 6.34 8.46 -1.50
CA THR A 123 7.11 9.71 -1.27
C THR A 123 8.38 9.78 -2.12
N LEU A 124 9.03 8.65 -2.39
CA LEU A 124 10.31 8.59 -3.06
C LEU A 124 10.19 8.24 -4.55
N PHE A 125 9.27 7.33 -4.92
CA PHE A 125 9.09 6.89 -6.30
C PHE A 125 8.25 7.88 -7.12
N HIS A 126 7.19 8.46 -6.55
CA HIS A 126 6.24 9.25 -7.34
C HIS A 126 6.83 10.50 -7.99
N PRO A 127 7.79 11.25 -7.41
CA PRO A 127 8.42 12.37 -8.10
C PRO A 127 8.97 11.97 -9.49
N ASP A 128 9.63 10.81 -9.56
CA ASP A 128 10.17 10.28 -10.81
C ASP A 128 9.09 9.67 -11.71
N VAL A 129 8.14 8.92 -11.15
CA VAL A 129 7.02 8.35 -11.91
C VAL A 129 6.22 9.46 -12.59
N TYR A 130 5.92 10.56 -11.90
CA TYR A 130 5.19 11.70 -12.47
C TYR A 130 6.01 12.47 -13.51
N ALA A 131 7.30 12.69 -13.25
CA ALA A 131 8.19 13.36 -14.21
C ALA A 131 8.25 12.59 -15.54
N LEU A 132 8.33 11.25 -15.46
CA LEU A 132 8.41 10.36 -16.62
C LEU A 132 7.04 10.13 -17.29
N SER A 133 5.95 10.14 -16.52
CA SER A 133 4.60 9.92 -17.05
C SER A 133 4.05 11.11 -17.84
N LYS A 134 4.59 12.31 -17.61
CA LYS A 134 4.13 13.58 -18.24
C LYS A 134 2.62 13.78 -18.09
N ASN A 135 2.07 13.47 -16.90
CA ASN A 135 0.64 13.50 -16.56
C ASN A 135 -0.25 12.54 -17.36
N SER A 136 0.31 11.57 -18.09
CA SER A 136 -0.45 10.52 -18.74
C SER A 136 -0.67 9.35 -17.79
N LEU A 137 -1.92 9.07 -17.46
CA LEU A 137 -2.33 7.95 -16.60
C LEU A 137 -1.86 6.58 -17.14
N LEU A 138 -1.95 6.39 -18.46
CA LEU A 138 -1.45 5.18 -19.11
C LEU A 138 0.07 5.05 -18.96
N ARG A 139 0.82 6.15 -19.10
CA ARG A 139 2.29 6.13 -18.91
C ARG A 139 2.66 5.92 -17.45
N HIS A 140 1.93 6.53 -16.53
CA HIS A 140 2.11 6.36 -15.07
C HIS A 140 2.05 4.88 -14.70
N SER A 141 0.93 4.23 -15.06
CA SER A 141 0.75 2.79 -14.89
C SER A 141 1.86 1.97 -15.54
N ARG A 142 2.31 2.37 -16.73
CA ARG A 142 3.37 1.64 -17.42
C ARG A 142 4.72 1.73 -16.71
N ILE A 143 5.04 2.89 -16.15
CA ILE A 143 6.28 3.11 -15.39
C ILE A 143 6.24 2.32 -14.08
N GLU A 144 5.13 2.35 -13.36
CA GLU A 144 4.91 1.55 -12.15
C GLU A 144 5.10 0.05 -12.40
N ASN A 145 4.48 -0.49 -13.47
CA ASN A 145 4.66 -1.88 -13.87
C ASN A 145 6.11 -2.20 -14.27
N ALA A 146 6.82 -1.26 -14.90
CA ALA A 146 8.22 -1.43 -15.26
C ALA A 146 9.12 -1.49 -14.02
N VAL A 147 8.86 -0.67 -13.01
CA VAL A 147 9.54 -0.73 -11.70
C VAL A 147 9.28 -2.07 -11.01
N ASP A 148 8.01 -2.50 -10.95
CA ASP A 148 7.63 -3.80 -10.38
C ASP A 148 8.38 -4.95 -11.05
N ARG A 149 8.47 -4.93 -12.39
CA ARG A 149 9.22 -5.91 -13.16
C ARG A 149 10.72 -5.91 -12.81
N LEU A 150 11.37 -4.74 -12.84
CA LEU A 150 12.80 -4.61 -12.57
C LEU A 150 13.17 -5.13 -11.18
N LEU A 151 12.37 -4.76 -10.17
CA LEU A 151 12.60 -5.21 -8.81
C LEU A 151 12.27 -6.70 -8.64
N HIS A 152 11.25 -7.21 -9.32
CA HIS A 152 10.92 -8.64 -9.31
C HIS A 152 12.00 -9.50 -9.97
N GLU A 153 12.59 -9.05 -11.09
CA GLU A 153 13.70 -9.74 -11.75
C GLU A 153 14.94 -9.81 -10.84
N LYS A 154 15.21 -8.77 -10.05
CA LYS A 154 16.34 -8.73 -9.10
C LYS A 154 16.07 -9.48 -7.79
N TYR A 155 14.84 -9.42 -7.28
CA TYR A 155 14.45 -9.96 -5.97
C TYR A 155 13.28 -10.95 -6.07
N PRO A 156 13.38 -12.02 -6.88
CA PRO A 156 12.25 -12.89 -7.14
C PRO A 156 11.68 -13.50 -5.84
N HIS A 157 10.36 -13.48 -5.70
CA HIS A 157 9.66 -14.17 -4.62
C HIS A 157 8.90 -15.38 -5.18
N ALA A 158 8.84 -16.47 -4.40
CA ALA A 158 8.53 -17.81 -4.91
C ALA A 158 7.07 -18.07 -5.30
N ASP A 159 6.07 -17.32 -4.79
CA ASP A 159 4.66 -17.64 -5.07
C ASP A 159 3.76 -16.41 -5.29
N GLY A 160 2.97 -16.39 -6.36
CA GLY A 160 1.98 -15.33 -6.64
C GLY A 160 0.86 -15.16 -5.58
N GLY A 161 0.93 -15.84 -4.43
CA GLY A 161 0.07 -15.65 -3.26
C GLY A 161 0.14 -14.22 -2.70
N PHE A 162 1.25 -13.50 -2.91
CA PHE A 162 1.45 -12.10 -2.48
C PHE A 162 0.39 -11.14 -3.00
N PHE A 163 -0.14 -11.37 -4.20
CA PHE A 163 -1.14 -10.51 -4.82
C PHE A 163 -2.56 -10.78 -4.31
N ARG A 164 -2.75 -11.71 -3.36
CA ARG A 164 -4.06 -12.21 -2.95
C ARG A 164 -4.30 -12.01 -1.45
N ILE A 165 -4.07 -10.79 -0.95
CA ILE A 165 -4.34 -10.46 0.45
C ILE A 165 -5.84 -10.29 0.67
N LYS A 166 -6.50 -11.35 1.16
CA LYS A 166 -7.93 -11.35 1.44
C LYS A 166 -8.20 -11.07 2.91
N LEU A 167 -8.56 -9.83 3.24
CA LEU A 167 -9.12 -9.49 4.55
C LEU A 167 -10.40 -10.31 4.82
N THR A 168 -10.51 -10.81 6.05
CA THR A 168 -11.71 -11.49 6.57
C THR A 168 -12.88 -10.52 6.71
N LYS A 169 -14.08 -11.05 6.97
CA LYS A 169 -15.27 -10.22 7.18
C LYS A 169 -15.11 -9.23 8.36
N PRO A 170 -14.58 -9.62 9.55
CA PRO A 170 -14.29 -8.69 10.63
C PRO A 170 -13.28 -7.62 10.22
N GLU A 171 -12.12 -8.01 9.68
CA GLU A 171 -11.06 -7.08 9.26
C GLU A 171 -11.56 -6.04 8.23
N ARG A 172 -12.44 -6.42 7.29
CA ARG A 172 -13.05 -5.46 6.36
C ARG A 172 -14.00 -4.48 7.04
N ASN A 173 -14.68 -4.90 8.11
CA ASN A 173 -15.52 -3.99 8.90
C ASN A 173 -14.67 -3.02 9.72
N ASP A 174 -13.58 -3.49 10.32
CA ASP A 174 -12.63 -2.67 11.07
C ASP A 174 -12.00 -1.63 10.15
N LEU A 175 -11.55 -2.05 8.97
CA LEU A 175 -11.05 -1.14 7.94
C LEU A 175 -12.09 -0.09 7.52
N PHE A 176 -13.35 -0.50 7.32
CA PHE A 176 -14.42 0.45 7.01
C PHE A 176 -14.63 1.47 8.14
N ALA A 177 -14.63 1.03 9.40
CA ALA A 177 -14.79 1.93 10.55
C ALA A 177 -13.66 2.97 10.60
N ILE A 178 -12.41 2.54 10.42
CA ILE A 178 -11.24 3.42 10.33
C ILE A 178 -11.45 4.46 9.22
N TYR A 179 -11.74 4.01 8.00
CA TYR A 179 -11.88 4.91 6.85
C TYR A 179 -13.11 5.82 6.92
N ALA A 180 -14.19 5.41 7.58
CA ALA A 180 -15.34 6.26 7.85
C ALA A 180 -14.96 7.42 8.79
N VAL A 181 -14.16 7.16 9.83
CA VAL A 181 -13.62 8.21 10.70
C VAL A 181 -12.67 9.12 9.94
N ILE A 182 -11.79 8.58 9.10
CA ILE A 182 -10.89 9.36 8.23
C ILE A 182 -11.70 10.30 7.33
N ALA A 183 -12.73 9.78 6.65
CA ALA A 183 -13.58 10.58 5.77
C ALA A 183 -14.25 11.72 6.54
N ALA A 184 -14.87 11.41 7.69
CA ALA A 184 -15.54 12.40 8.53
C ALA A 184 -14.57 13.49 9.02
N LYS A 185 -13.39 13.12 9.54
CA LYS A 185 -12.39 14.07 10.03
C LYS A 185 -11.74 14.90 8.93
N SER A 186 -11.72 14.39 7.71
CA SER A 186 -11.11 15.09 6.57
C SER A 186 -12.13 15.97 5.80
N GLY A 187 -13.39 16.04 6.24
CA GLY A 187 -14.46 16.74 5.52
C GLY A 187 -14.87 16.07 4.20
N TYR A 188 -14.55 14.79 4.02
CA TYR A 188 -14.98 14.01 2.86
C TYR A 188 -16.41 13.47 3.09
N PRO A 189 -17.26 13.36 2.05
CA PRO A 189 -18.60 12.80 2.20
C PRO A 189 -18.61 11.41 2.85
N THR A 190 -19.66 11.14 3.63
CA THR A 190 -19.82 9.86 4.34
C THR A 190 -19.65 8.66 3.40
N LEU A 191 -18.80 7.72 3.80
CA LEU A 191 -18.56 6.51 3.02
C LEU A 191 -19.74 5.53 3.12
N LEU A 192 -20.28 5.15 1.98
CA LEU A 192 -21.22 4.03 1.87
C LEU A 192 -20.48 2.69 2.01
N LYS A 193 -20.81 1.94 3.08
CA LYS A 193 -20.22 0.63 3.38
C LYS A 193 -20.29 -0.37 2.21
N PRO A 194 -21.42 -0.55 1.51
CA PRO A 194 -21.47 -1.50 0.38
C PRO A 194 -20.48 -1.14 -0.74
N SER A 195 -20.36 0.15 -1.08
CA SER A 195 -19.41 0.62 -2.11
C SER A 195 -17.96 0.51 -1.65
N PHE A 196 -17.68 0.70 -0.36
CA PHE A 196 -16.35 0.52 0.22
C PHE A 196 -15.91 -0.94 0.16
N LEU A 197 -16.77 -1.86 0.59
CA LEU A 197 -16.49 -3.30 0.51
C LEU A 197 -16.34 -3.77 -0.94
N ARG A 198 -17.11 -3.20 -1.87
CA ARG A 198 -16.94 -3.44 -3.31
C ARG A 198 -15.57 -2.96 -3.81
N ALA A 199 -15.09 -1.81 -3.35
CA ALA A 199 -13.78 -1.28 -3.73
C ALA A 199 -12.65 -2.24 -3.30
N ILE A 200 -12.71 -2.77 -2.07
CA ILE A 200 -11.76 -3.81 -1.61
C ILE A 200 -11.81 -5.05 -2.51
N ASN A 201 -13.00 -5.52 -2.87
CA ASN A 201 -13.13 -6.71 -3.73
C ASN A 201 -12.58 -6.47 -5.14
N LEU A 202 -12.81 -5.29 -5.72
CA LEU A 202 -12.27 -4.90 -7.02
C LEU A 202 -10.74 -4.79 -6.98
N PHE A 203 -10.20 -4.19 -5.92
CA PHE A 203 -8.76 -4.12 -5.69
C PHE A 203 -8.13 -5.51 -5.60
N ASN A 204 -8.71 -6.41 -4.80
CA ASN A 204 -8.25 -7.80 -4.69
C ASN A 204 -8.36 -8.62 -5.99
N ALA A 205 -9.25 -8.23 -6.91
CA ALA A 205 -9.33 -8.83 -8.23
C ALA A 205 -8.29 -8.24 -9.20
N TYR A 206 -7.93 -6.97 -9.00
CA TYR A 206 -6.94 -6.25 -9.78
C TYR A 206 -5.50 -6.70 -9.46
N THR A 207 -5.16 -6.90 -8.18
CA THR A 207 -3.77 -7.18 -7.77
C THR A 207 -3.15 -8.41 -8.47
N PRO A 208 -3.84 -9.55 -8.66
CA PRO A 208 -3.26 -10.69 -9.40
C PRO A 208 -3.20 -10.44 -10.91
N LEU A 209 -4.07 -9.60 -11.44
CA LEU A 209 -4.05 -9.21 -12.85
C LEU A 209 -2.84 -8.31 -13.16
N SER A 210 -2.56 -7.34 -12.28
CA SER A 210 -1.36 -6.51 -12.36
C SER A 210 -0.09 -7.37 -12.44
N PHE A 211 -0.01 -8.43 -11.62
CA PHE A 211 1.09 -9.40 -11.69
C PHE A 211 1.27 -10.05 -13.07
N SER A 212 0.20 -10.62 -13.64
CA SER A 212 0.26 -11.23 -14.97
C SER A 212 0.69 -10.21 -16.03
N ILE A 213 0.20 -8.96 -15.95
CA ILE A 213 0.56 -7.90 -16.89
C ILE A 213 2.06 -7.60 -16.87
N PHE A 214 2.71 -7.43 -15.70
CA PHE A 214 4.12 -7.06 -15.67
C PHE A 214 5.08 -8.24 -15.86
N SER A 215 4.67 -9.46 -15.44
CA SER A 215 5.50 -10.67 -15.52
C SER A 215 5.51 -11.32 -16.91
N GLU A 216 4.39 -11.33 -17.63
CA GLU A 216 4.23 -12.11 -18.87
C GLU A 216 4.36 -11.26 -20.14
N ASN A 217 4.33 -9.93 -20.06
CA ASN A 217 4.16 -9.09 -21.24
C ASN A 217 5.48 -8.48 -21.76
N PRO A 218 6.04 -8.98 -22.89
CA PRO A 218 7.30 -8.49 -23.46
C PRO A 218 7.19 -7.09 -24.09
N SER A 219 5.99 -6.54 -24.28
CA SER A 219 5.80 -5.16 -24.77
C SER A 219 6.25 -4.08 -23.78
N PHE A 220 6.47 -4.45 -22.51
CA PHE A 220 7.16 -3.62 -21.51
C PHE A 220 8.70 -3.67 -21.61
N LYS A 221 9.26 -4.43 -22.55
CA LYS A 221 10.71 -4.43 -22.85
C LYS A 221 11.17 -3.18 -23.59
N GLU A 222 10.26 -2.32 -24.08
CA GLU A 222 10.64 -0.98 -24.52
C GLU A 222 11.35 -0.28 -23.34
N SER A 223 12.55 0.25 -23.61
CA SER A 223 13.45 0.84 -22.62
C SER A 223 12.69 1.56 -21.50
N SER A 224 12.56 0.90 -20.34
CA SER A 224 11.98 1.52 -19.16
C SER A 224 12.74 2.81 -18.93
N PRO A 225 12.06 3.97 -18.82
CA PRO A 225 12.73 5.22 -18.47
C PRO A 225 13.29 5.17 -17.03
N PHE A 226 12.96 4.12 -16.27
CA PHE A 226 13.47 3.81 -14.94
C PHE A 226 14.56 2.73 -15.02
N SER A 227 15.77 3.01 -14.54
CA SER A 227 16.85 2.01 -14.47
C SER A 227 16.73 1.14 -13.20
N LEU A 228 17.26 -0.09 -13.27
CA LEU A 228 17.32 -0.98 -12.11
C LEU A 228 18.11 -0.36 -10.94
N GLU A 229 19.24 0.28 -11.23
CA GLU A 229 20.06 0.97 -10.22
C GLU A 229 19.25 2.04 -9.49
N LYS A 230 18.46 2.82 -10.22
CA LYS A 230 17.60 3.85 -9.63
C LYS A 230 16.48 3.24 -8.78
N ALA A 231 15.80 2.21 -9.27
CA ALA A 231 14.76 1.51 -8.53
C ALA A 231 15.30 0.91 -7.23
N ASP A 232 16.47 0.29 -7.29
CA ASP A 232 17.13 -0.30 -6.13
C ASP A 232 17.53 0.75 -5.08
N LYS A 233 18.10 1.88 -5.54
CA LYS A 233 18.44 3.01 -4.67
C LYS A 233 17.21 3.57 -3.97
N LEU A 234 16.12 3.79 -4.69
CA LEU A 234 14.87 4.31 -4.13
C LEU A 234 14.23 3.31 -3.17
N LEU A 235 14.31 2.01 -3.46
CA LEU A 235 13.84 0.96 -2.56
C LEU A 235 14.62 0.97 -1.22
N ALA A 236 15.95 1.10 -1.27
CA ALA A 236 16.77 1.21 -0.06
C ALA A 236 16.45 2.48 0.74
N GLN A 237 16.28 3.62 0.06
CA GLN A 237 15.87 4.87 0.70
C GLN A 237 14.47 4.77 1.33
N ALA A 238 13.53 4.08 0.67
CA ALA A 238 12.19 3.84 1.18
C ALA A 238 12.20 2.93 2.41
N GLU A 239 13.12 1.97 2.49
CA GLU A 239 13.31 1.12 3.66
C GLU A 239 13.75 1.94 4.88
N GLU A 240 14.76 2.80 4.73
CA GLU A 240 15.23 3.69 5.80
C GLU A 240 14.15 4.70 6.22
N LEU A 241 13.47 5.31 5.24
CA LEU A 241 12.36 6.23 5.53
C LEU A 241 11.22 5.53 6.26
N SER A 242 10.89 4.28 5.88
CA SER A 242 9.88 3.48 6.58
C SER A 242 10.25 3.25 8.04
N LYS A 243 11.50 2.89 8.35
CA LYS A 243 11.99 2.70 9.72
C LYS A 243 11.85 3.98 10.54
N ALA A 244 12.26 5.12 9.98
CA ALA A 244 12.16 6.41 10.65
C ALA A 244 10.70 6.83 10.91
N LEU A 245 9.82 6.70 9.91
CA LEU A 245 8.39 7.02 10.06
C LEU A 245 7.69 6.09 11.04
N ILE A 246 8.03 4.79 11.07
CA ILE A 246 7.47 3.84 12.04
C ILE A 246 7.91 4.20 13.46
N ALA A 247 9.18 4.55 13.66
CA ALA A 247 9.69 4.97 14.97
C ALA A 247 8.93 6.22 15.50
N GLU A 248 8.79 7.25 14.66
CA GLU A 248 8.02 8.46 14.97
C GLU A 248 6.55 8.12 15.27
N PHE A 249 5.91 7.34 14.41
CA PHE A 249 4.50 6.96 14.57
C PHE A 249 4.24 6.23 15.90
N ILE A 250 5.13 5.30 16.27
CA ILE A 250 5.01 4.54 17.52
C ILE A 250 5.29 5.43 18.74
N ASP A 251 6.27 6.34 18.68
CA ASP A 251 6.51 7.30 19.76
C ASP A 251 5.31 8.22 19.97
N CYS A 252 4.76 8.79 18.90
CA CYS A 252 3.56 9.63 18.96
C CYS A 252 2.33 8.85 19.48
N ALA A 253 2.17 7.58 19.08
CA ALA A 253 1.09 6.74 19.57
C ALA A 253 1.24 6.42 21.07
N LYS A 254 2.46 6.27 21.57
CA LYS A 254 2.75 5.99 23.00
C LYS A 254 2.64 7.24 23.87
N THR A 255 3.12 8.38 23.38
CA THR A 255 3.21 9.63 24.14
C THR A 255 1.99 10.54 23.99
N GLY A 256 1.11 10.25 23.02
CA GLY A 256 -0.04 11.10 22.70
C GLY A 256 0.31 12.38 21.94
N LYS A 257 1.58 12.58 21.57
CA LYS A 257 2.01 13.73 20.76
C LYS A 257 1.39 13.67 19.35
N PRO A 258 1.14 14.83 18.71
CA PRO A 258 0.74 14.87 17.31
C PRO A 258 1.87 14.37 16.39
N LEU A 259 1.51 13.81 15.25
CA LEU A 259 2.48 13.46 14.20
C LEU A 259 3.08 14.72 13.57
N SER A 260 4.31 14.65 13.07
CA SER A 260 4.88 15.73 12.27
C SER A 260 4.14 15.91 10.94
N GLN A 261 3.62 17.12 10.70
CA GLN A 261 2.99 17.49 9.42
C GLN A 261 3.98 17.44 8.26
N GLU A 262 5.26 17.74 8.51
CA GLU A 262 6.32 17.66 7.50
C GLU A 262 6.56 16.20 7.06
N LEU A 263 6.52 15.27 8.02
CA LEU A 263 6.80 13.86 7.77
C LEU A 263 5.59 13.09 7.22
N PHE A 264 4.36 13.40 7.67
CA PHE A 264 3.13 12.66 7.34
C PHE A 264 2.15 13.42 6.44
N GLY A 265 2.44 14.68 6.12
CA GLY A 265 1.56 15.58 5.36
C GLY A 265 2.02 15.86 3.94
N LYS A 266 2.99 15.12 3.40
CA LYS A 266 3.43 15.30 2.01
C LYS A 266 2.27 14.99 1.03
N ASN A 267 2.33 15.54 -0.18
CA ASN A 267 1.39 15.21 -1.28
C ASN A 267 2.16 14.39 -2.31
N TYR A 268 1.64 13.21 -2.65
CA TYR A 268 2.36 12.26 -3.50
C TYR A 268 1.76 12.16 -4.91
N LEU A 269 0.69 12.90 -5.22
CA LEU A 269 0.10 12.96 -6.57
C LEU A 269 0.62 14.15 -7.41
N THR A 270 1.72 14.76 -7.02
CA THR A 270 2.30 15.92 -7.73
C THR A 270 3.78 15.71 -7.98
N GLY A 271 4.19 15.72 -9.26
CA GLY A 271 5.60 15.70 -9.68
C GLY A 271 6.30 17.06 -9.55
N LYS A 272 6.02 17.82 -8.49
CA LYS A 272 6.64 19.11 -8.18
C LYS A 272 6.86 19.25 -6.69
#